data_AF-A0A6M0RIK9-F1
#
_entry.id   AF-A0A6M0RIK9-F1
#
_cell.length_a   1.000
_cell.length_b   1.000
_cell.length_c   1.000
_cell.angle_alpha   90.00
_cell.angle_beta   90.00
_cell.angle_gamma   90.00
#
_symmetry.space_group_name_H-M   'P 1'
#
loop_
_entity.id
_entity.type
_entity.pdbx_description
1 polymer ?
#
loop_
_entity_poly.entity_id
_entity_poly.type
_entity_poly.pdbx_seq_one_letter_code
_entity_poly.pdbx_strand_id
1 'polypeptide(L)'
;MKLSVSSITSDLSKDKSHTGWLLKILLTINTLVVVLAVWTGINEGNVRAYFNEESFITSLSTAYLIAIALLSMGVYIRRCRKDWSWRSPAFVWLIIAMGFVFLAADEHMEIHERFDIWLHGILGIEENAITDRIDDVIVGLYGMAAAGLVYRYRAEMKRYRNVLPLLLTGFAFLFAMVFLDLLTNRPDILAFLLGMDMGLIMQTALGVLEEFCKLTACTVFVGSLYQAFRTAKSIALDPA
;
A
#
# COMPACT_ATOMS: atom_id res chain seq x y z
N MET A 1 15.82 32.22 18.62
CA MET A 1 15.93 31.15 19.64
C MET A 1 16.71 30.00 19.01
N LYS A 2 18.00 29.83 19.33
CA LYS A 2 18.83 28.76 18.77
C LYS A 2 18.49 27.45 19.48
N LEU A 3 17.76 26.55 18.82
CA LEU A 3 17.58 25.18 19.32
C LEU A 3 18.95 24.49 19.30
N SER A 4 19.38 23.97 20.46
CA SER A 4 20.62 23.20 20.58
C SER A 4 20.50 21.91 19.76
N VAL A 5 21.57 21.50 19.06
CA VAL A 5 21.66 20.21 18.34
C VAL A 5 21.27 19.02 19.23
N SER A 6 21.54 19.10 20.54
CA SER A 6 21.14 18.06 21.51
C SER A 6 19.63 17.89 21.66
N SER A 7 18.85 18.96 21.48
CA SER A 7 17.38 18.92 21.53
C SER A 7 16.78 18.27 20.29
N ILE A 8 17.41 18.44 19.12
CA ILE A 8 16.97 17.84 17.86
C ILE A 8 17.21 16.32 17.88
N THR A 9 18.35 15.88 18.42
CA THR A 9 18.69 14.45 18.49
C THR A 9 17.80 13.66 19.44
N SER A 10 17.38 14.25 20.57
CA SER A 10 16.49 13.59 21.54
C SER A 10 15.05 13.49 21.05
N ASP A 11 14.58 14.47 20.26
CA ASP A 11 13.26 14.39 19.62
C ASP A 11 13.23 13.32 18.51
N LEU A 12 14.29 13.22 17.70
CA LEU A 12 14.41 12.19 16.66
C LEU A 12 14.43 10.76 17.24
N SER A 13 15.04 10.55 18.41
CA SER A 13 15.06 9.23 19.05
C SER A 13 13.68 8.84 19.60
N LYS A 14 12.97 9.78 20.22
CA LYS A 14 11.58 9.58 20.66
C LYS A 14 10.66 9.28 19.48
N ASP A 15 10.87 9.94 18.35
CA ASP A 15 10.00 9.77 17.17
C ASP A 15 10.07 8.35 16.57
N LYS A 16 11.28 7.75 16.57
CA LYS A 16 11.48 6.35 16.17
C LYS A 16 10.72 5.37 17.07
N SER A 17 10.65 5.66 18.37
CA SER A 17 9.94 4.80 19.34
C SER A 17 8.45 4.68 19.02
N HIS A 18 7.77 5.80 18.78
CA HIS A 18 6.32 5.80 18.49
C HIS A 18 5.99 5.13 17.16
N THR A 19 6.77 5.38 16.11
CA THR A 19 6.56 4.75 14.79
C THR A 19 6.74 3.23 14.90
N GLY A 20 7.74 2.77 15.66
CA GLY A 20 7.95 1.35 15.92
C GLY A 20 6.79 0.70 16.68
N TRP A 21 6.23 1.37 17.70
CA TRP A 21 5.04 0.90 18.41
C TRP A 21 3.81 0.79 17.51
N LEU A 22 3.54 1.83 16.71
CA LEU A 22 2.43 1.83 15.75
C LEU A 22 2.55 0.64 14.78
N LEU A 23 3.71 0.46 14.15
CA LEU A 23 3.95 -0.66 13.23
C LEU A 23 3.71 -2.02 13.90
N LYS A 24 4.23 -2.22 15.11
CA LYS A 24 4.02 -3.49 15.85
C LYS A 24 2.54 -3.76 16.12
N ILE A 25 1.78 -2.74 16.52
CA ILE A 25 0.35 -2.87 16.80
C ILE A 25 -0.39 -3.22 15.51
N LEU A 26 -0.20 -2.46 14.44
CA LEU A 26 -0.87 -2.69 13.16
C LEU A 26 -0.51 -4.06 12.56
N LEU A 27 0.76 -4.45 12.59
CA LEU A 27 1.19 -5.78 12.11
C LEU A 27 0.57 -6.91 12.95
N THR A 28 0.47 -6.73 14.27
CA THR A 28 -0.21 -7.70 15.15
C THR A 28 -1.69 -7.82 14.77
N ILE A 29 -2.37 -6.68 14.57
CA ILE A 29 -3.78 -6.66 14.16
C ILE A 29 -3.95 -7.39 12.84
N ASN A 30 -3.15 -7.09 11.81
CA ASN A 30 -3.25 -7.76 10.51
C ASN A 30 -3.00 -9.26 10.61
N THR A 31 -1.98 -9.65 11.38
CA THR A 31 -1.69 -11.08 11.59
C THR A 31 -2.87 -11.77 12.24
N LEU A 32 -3.48 -11.16 13.25
CA LEU A 32 -4.67 -11.71 13.90
C LEU A 32 -5.86 -11.79 12.94
N VAL A 33 -6.10 -10.75 12.14
CA VAL A 33 -7.18 -10.73 11.13
C VAL A 33 -7.00 -11.86 10.12
N VAL A 34 -5.80 -12.03 9.56
CA VAL A 34 -5.50 -13.09 8.59
C VAL A 34 -5.62 -14.47 9.24
N VAL A 35 -5.07 -14.67 10.44
CA VAL A 35 -5.17 -15.95 11.16
C VAL A 35 -6.62 -16.31 11.46
N LEU A 36 -7.43 -15.34 11.90
CA LEU A 36 -8.86 -15.55 12.16
C LEU A 36 -9.63 -15.85 10.88
N ALA A 37 -9.35 -15.14 9.78
CA ALA A 37 -9.95 -15.40 8.47
C ALA A 37 -9.65 -16.83 7.98
N VAL A 38 -8.38 -17.26 8.05
CA VAL A 38 -7.99 -18.63 7.71
C VAL A 38 -8.66 -19.65 8.62
N TRP A 39 -8.63 -19.43 9.94
CA TRP A 39 -9.22 -20.34 10.92
C TRP A 39 -10.72 -20.54 10.70
N THR A 40 -11.47 -19.45 10.56
CA THR A 40 -12.92 -19.49 10.29
C THR A 40 -13.20 -20.12 8.94
N GLY A 41 -12.43 -19.76 7.92
CA GLY A 41 -12.54 -20.33 6.58
C GLY A 41 -12.31 -21.85 6.53
N ILE A 42 -11.38 -22.39 7.34
CA ILE A 42 -11.17 -23.84 7.46
C ILE A 42 -12.40 -24.50 8.12
N ASN A 43 -12.94 -23.91 9.19
CA ASN A 43 -14.08 -24.47 9.91
C ASN A 43 -15.38 -24.45 9.08
N GLU A 44 -15.52 -23.48 8.18
CA GLU A 44 -16.66 -23.36 7.27
C GLU A 44 -16.45 -24.08 5.93
N GLY A 45 -15.25 -24.63 5.71
CA GLY A 45 -14.91 -25.37 4.48
C GLY A 45 -14.67 -24.49 3.25
N ASN A 46 -14.56 -23.17 3.41
CA ASN A 46 -14.29 -22.23 2.33
C ASN A 46 -13.40 -21.07 2.80
N VAL A 47 -12.07 -21.28 2.75
CA VAL A 47 -11.09 -20.25 3.12
C VAL A 47 -11.17 -19.03 2.20
N ARG A 48 -11.39 -19.25 0.90
CA ARG A 48 -11.34 -18.18 -0.11
C ARG A 48 -12.41 -17.11 0.10
N ALA A 49 -13.60 -17.49 0.59
CA ALA A 49 -14.68 -16.54 0.83
C ALA A 49 -14.27 -15.35 1.73
N TYR A 50 -13.31 -15.54 2.65
CA TYR A 50 -12.83 -14.50 3.55
C TYR A 50 -11.77 -13.57 2.93
N PHE A 51 -11.26 -13.93 1.75
CA PHE A 51 -10.24 -13.20 0.99
C PHE A 51 -10.78 -12.70 -0.37
N ASN A 52 -12.08 -12.89 -0.63
CA ASN A 52 -12.72 -12.28 -1.78
C ASN A 52 -12.87 -10.76 -1.59
N GLU A 53 -13.14 -10.07 -2.70
CA GLU A 53 -13.63 -8.70 -2.72
C GLU A 53 -14.88 -8.54 -1.81
N GLU A 54 -15.12 -7.32 -1.32
CA GLU A 54 -16.12 -6.97 -0.30
C GLU A 54 -15.90 -7.57 1.11
N SER A 55 -14.81 -8.28 1.35
CA SER A 55 -14.52 -8.84 2.67
C SER A 55 -14.13 -7.76 3.70
N PHE A 56 -14.07 -8.18 4.97
CA PHE A 56 -13.53 -7.35 6.05
C PHE A 56 -12.08 -6.90 5.78
N ILE A 57 -11.30 -7.71 5.05
CA ILE A 57 -9.91 -7.41 4.70
C ILE A 57 -9.86 -6.22 3.73
N THR A 58 -10.74 -6.19 2.71
CA THR A 58 -10.88 -5.07 1.77
C THR A 58 -11.28 -3.78 2.48
N SER A 59 -12.19 -3.86 3.46
CA SER A 59 -12.54 -2.70 4.28
C SER A 59 -11.36 -2.18 5.11
N LEU A 60 -10.54 -3.10 5.64
CA LEU A 60 -9.35 -2.75 6.43
C LEU A 60 -8.23 -2.15 5.57
N SER A 61 -7.92 -2.72 4.41
CA SER A 61 -6.95 -2.17 3.46
C SER A 61 -7.38 -0.77 3.00
N THR A 62 -8.66 -0.59 2.65
CA THR A 62 -9.25 0.72 2.31
C THR A 62 -9.04 1.76 3.42
N ALA A 63 -9.29 1.39 4.68
CA ALA A 63 -9.07 2.28 5.81
C ALA A 63 -7.59 2.69 5.96
N TYR A 64 -6.64 1.78 5.70
CA TYR A 64 -5.23 2.11 5.68
C TYR A 64 -4.86 3.05 4.53
N LEU A 65 -5.38 2.83 3.33
CA LEU A 65 -5.16 3.73 2.18
C LEU A 65 -5.66 5.15 2.48
N ILE A 66 -6.84 5.28 3.10
CA ILE A 66 -7.36 6.57 3.58
C ILE A 66 -6.42 7.18 4.62
N ALA A 67 -5.94 6.40 5.60
CA ALA A 67 -5.01 6.91 6.61
C ALA A 67 -3.70 7.41 5.98
N ILE A 68 -3.16 6.70 4.98
CA ILE A 68 -1.97 7.11 4.22
C ILE A 68 -2.23 8.43 3.49
N ALA A 69 -3.39 8.58 2.84
CA ALA A 69 -3.80 9.79 2.16
C ALA A 69 -3.88 10.99 3.11
N LEU A 70 -4.54 10.81 4.26
CA LEU A 70 -4.69 11.86 5.28
C LEU A 70 -3.34 12.28 5.87
N LEU A 71 -2.45 11.33 6.15
CA LEU A 71 -1.10 11.63 6.65
C LEU A 71 -0.29 12.41 5.61
N SER A 72 -0.35 12.00 4.35
CA SER A 72 0.32 12.67 3.22
C SER A 72 -0.20 14.10 3.02
N MET A 73 -1.52 14.29 3.07
CA MET A 73 -2.15 15.60 3.05
C MET A 73 -1.71 16.45 4.25
N GLY A 74 -1.61 15.85 5.43
CA GLY A 74 -1.09 16.50 6.62
C GLY A 74 0.37 16.97 6.48
N VAL A 75 1.23 16.18 5.81
CA VAL A 75 2.59 16.60 5.47
C VAL A 75 2.55 17.80 4.53
N TYR A 76 1.73 17.73 3.48
CA TYR A 76 1.56 18.81 2.51
C TYR A 76 1.15 20.12 3.19
N ILE A 77 0.08 20.10 3.99
CA ILE A 77 -0.43 21.28 4.72
C ILE A 77 0.66 21.88 5.63
N ARG A 78 1.43 21.05 6.34
CA ARG A 78 2.51 21.52 7.22
C ARG A 78 3.67 22.17 6.45
N ARG A 79 3.92 21.72 5.23
CA ARG A 79 5.01 22.21 4.38
C ARG A 79 4.59 23.40 3.52
N CYS A 80 3.31 23.51 3.17
CA CYS A 80 2.76 24.59 2.36
C CYS A 80 2.43 25.80 3.25
N ARG A 81 3.41 26.67 3.49
CA ARG A 81 3.29 27.75 4.49
C ARG A 81 2.62 29.04 4.05
N LYS A 82 2.44 29.31 2.75
CA LYS A 82 1.66 30.47 2.25
C LYS A 82 1.45 30.49 0.74
N ASP A 83 2.43 30.04 -0.03
CA ASP A 83 2.34 30.08 -1.49
C ASP A 83 2.05 28.69 -2.06
N TRP A 84 0.81 28.51 -2.49
CA TRP A 84 0.41 27.36 -3.29
C TRP A 84 1.16 27.43 -4.63
N SER A 85 2.04 26.46 -4.88
CA SER A 85 2.74 26.32 -6.15
C SER A 85 2.94 24.85 -6.47
N TRP A 86 2.49 24.44 -7.65
CA TRP A 86 2.72 23.10 -8.22
C TRP A 86 4.22 22.80 -8.44
N ARG A 87 5.06 23.84 -8.48
CA ARG A 87 6.52 23.72 -8.54
C ARG A 87 7.17 23.55 -7.17
N SER A 88 6.41 23.73 -6.09
CA SER A 88 6.92 23.53 -4.73
C SER A 88 7.30 22.06 -4.55
N PRO A 89 8.45 21.76 -3.94
CA PRO A 89 8.82 20.40 -3.57
C PRO A 89 7.77 19.72 -2.68
N ALA A 90 7.01 20.50 -1.90
CA ALA A 90 5.94 19.99 -1.06
C ALA A 90 4.77 19.40 -1.86
N PHE A 91 4.57 19.82 -3.11
CA PHE A 91 3.46 19.39 -3.96
C PHE A 91 3.41 17.87 -4.18
N VAL A 92 4.56 17.19 -4.08
CA VAL A 92 4.61 15.72 -4.12
C VAL A 92 3.71 15.06 -3.08
N TRP A 93 3.61 15.64 -1.89
CA TRP A 93 2.78 15.10 -0.81
C TRP A 93 1.29 15.22 -1.11
N LEU A 94 0.89 16.24 -1.87
CA LEU A 94 -0.47 16.36 -2.38
C LEU A 94 -0.74 15.30 -3.46
N ILE A 95 0.20 15.10 -4.40
CA ILE A 95 0.07 14.04 -5.42
C ILE A 95 -0.06 12.67 -4.77
N ILE A 96 0.80 12.37 -3.77
CA ILE A 96 0.73 11.12 -2.99
C ILE A 96 -0.63 11.00 -2.30
N ALA A 97 -1.11 12.06 -1.64
CA ALA A 97 -2.41 12.03 -0.97
C ALA A 97 -3.55 11.71 -1.95
N MET A 98 -3.59 12.39 -3.11
CA MET A 98 -4.61 12.14 -4.13
C MET A 98 -4.50 10.73 -4.73
N GLY A 99 -3.27 10.24 -4.96
CA GLY A 99 -3.03 8.88 -5.44
C GLY A 99 -3.56 7.83 -4.47
N PHE A 100 -3.36 8.00 -3.17
CA PHE A 100 -3.91 7.08 -2.16
C PHE A 100 -5.42 7.21 -1.97
N VAL A 101 -6.02 8.39 -2.18
CA VAL A 101 -7.49 8.51 -2.26
C VAL A 101 -8.03 7.72 -3.45
N PHE A 102 -7.38 7.83 -4.61
CA PHE A 102 -7.75 7.06 -5.79
C PHE A 102 -7.62 5.55 -5.52
N LEU A 103 -6.50 5.09 -4.96
CA LEU A 103 -6.33 3.67 -4.61
C LEU A 103 -7.35 3.18 -3.58
N ALA A 104 -7.73 4.01 -2.59
CA ALA A 104 -8.78 3.64 -1.64
C ALA A 104 -10.15 3.52 -2.30
N ALA A 105 -10.45 4.38 -3.28
CA ALA A 105 -11.68 4.28 -4.06
C ALA A 105 -11.64 3.05 -4.98
N ASP A 106 -10.50 2.77 -5.59
CA ASP A 106 -10.27 1.61 -6.44
C ASP A 106 -10.44 0.30 -5.67
N GLU A 107 -9.80 0.14 -4.50
CA GLU A 107 -9.95 -1.02 -3.62
C GLU A 107 -11.40 -1.25 -3.17
N HIS A 108 -12.18 -0.18 -2.97
CA HIS A 108 -13.56 -0.31 -2.48
C HIS A 108 -14.60 -0.45 -3.60
N MET A 109 -14.32 0.07 -4.79
CA MET A 109 -15.28 0.16 -5.90
C MET A 109 -14.87 -0.69 -7.11
N GLU A 110 -13.73 -1.38 -7.04
CA GLU A 110 -13.22 -2.27 -8.09
C GLU A 110 -13.11 -1.52 -9.41
N ILE A 111 -12.50 -0.33 -9.39
CA ILE A 111 -12.47 0.56 -10.56
C ILE A 111 -11.65 -0.08 -11.68
N HIS A 112 -10.55 -0.75 -11.34
CA HIS A 112 -9.71 -1.47 -12.30
C HIS A 112 -10.46 -2.63 -12.97
N GLU A 113 -11.16 -3.49 -12.21
CA GLU A 113 -11.97 -4.59 -12.77
C GLU A 113 -13.07 -4.06 -13.71
N ARG A 114 -13.80 -3.01 -13.29
CA ARG A 114 -14.83 -2.39 -14.14
C ARG A 114 -14.24 -1.79 -15.41
N PHE A 115 -13.02 -1.27 -15.33
CA PHE A 115 -12.31 -0.74 -16.49
C PHE A 115 -11.91 -1.86 -17.44
N ASP A 116 -11.47 -3.02 -16.94
CA ASP A 116 -11.15 -4.19 -17.74
C ASP A 116 -12.38 -4.73 -18.48
N ILE A 117 -13.49 -4.96 -17.76
CA ILE A 117 -14.78 -5.38 -18.36
C ILE A 117 -15.22 -4.40 -19.46
N TRP A 118 -15.06 -3.10 -19.23
CA TRP A 118 -15.39 -2.08 -20.21
C TRP A 118 -14.46 -2.13 -21.44
N LEU A 119 -13.15 -2.34 -21.23
CA LEU A 119 -12.16 -2.46 -22.29
C LEU A 119 -12.45 -3.68 -23.16
N HIS A 120 -12.80 -4.81 -22.54
CA HIS A 120 -13.27 -6.01 -23.20
C HIS A 120 -14.49 -5.77 -24.08
N GLY A 121 -15.48 -5.05 -23.55
CA GLY A 121 -16.69 -4.67 -24.29
C GLY A 121 -16.40 -3.81 -25.53
N ILE A 122 -15.40 -2.94 -25.47
CA ILE A 122 -15.03 -2.07 -26.60
C ILE A 122 -14.19 -2.81 -27.64
N LEU A 123 -13.23 -3.62 -27.20
CA LEU A 123 -12.30 -4.30 -28.10
C LEU A 123 -12.90 -5.59 -28.70
N GLY A 124 -14.03 -6.06 -28.19
CA GLY A 124 -14.67 -7.29 -28.64
C GLY A 124 -13.80 -8.52 -28.43
N ILE A 125 -12.90 -8.47 -27.44
CA ILE A 125 -11.99 -9.57 -27.09
C ILE A 125 -12.69 -10.40 -26.01
N GLU A 126 -12.85 -11.70 -26.25
CA GLU A 126 -13.35 -12.62 -25.23
C GLU A 126 -12.37 -12.69 -24.05
N GLU A 127 -12.91 -12.61 -22.82
CA GLU A 127 -12.19 -12.83 -21.57
C GLU A 127 -11.43 -14.15 -21.65
N ASN A 128 -10.10 -14.06 -21.53
CA ASN A 128 -9.23 -15.20 -21.53
C ASN A 128 -8.12 -14.99 -20.50
N ALA A 129 -7.43 -16.05 -20.10
CA ALA A 129 -6.40 -16.03 -19.06
C ALA A 129 -5.15 -15.14 -19.35
N ILE A 130 -5.13 -14.36 -20.43
CA ILE A 130 -4.15 -13.30 -20.69
C ILE A 130 -4.75 -11.92 -20.40
N THR A 131 -6.03 -11.74 -20.71
CA THR A 131 -6.70 -10.45 -20.57
C THR A 131 -7.12 -10.17 -19.14
N ASP A 132 -7.50 -11.20 -18.37
CA ASP A 132 -7.75 -11.09 -16.91
C ASP A 132 -6.51 -10.61 -16.12
N ARG A 133 -5.32 -10.60 -16.74
CA ARG A 133 -4.07 -10.12 -16.12
C ARG A 133 -3.85 -8.61 -16.29
N ILE A 134 -4.71 -7.96 -17.07
CA ILE A 134 -4.61 -6.52 -17.30
C ILE A 134 -4.81 -5.79 -15.98
N ASP A 135 -5.66 -6.31 -15.09
CA ASP A 135 -5.88 -5.81 -13.73
C ASP A 135 -4.60 -5.80 -12.89
N ASP A 136 -3.90 -6.93 -12.79
CA ASP A 136 -2.63 -7.05 -12.06
C ASP A 136 -1.57 -6.07 -12.61
N VAL A 137 -1.55 -5.92 -13.94
CA VAL A 137 -0.66 -4.98 -14.63
C VAL A 137 -1.03 -3.54 -14.32
N ILE A 138 -2.30 -3.18 -14.25
CA ILE A 138 -2.78 -1.84 -13.89
C ILE A 138 -2.31 -1.49 -12.47
N VAL A 139 -2.49 -2.39 -11.50
CA VAL A 139 -2.03 -2.20 -10.12
C VAL A 139 -0.50 -2.06 -10.06
N GLY A 140 0.23 -2.91 -10.81
CA GLY A 140 1.68 -2.81 -10.96
C GLY A 140 2.14 -1.46 -11.54
N LEU A 141 1.42 -0.93 -12.52
CA LEU A 141 1.68 0.38 -13.13
C LEU A 141 1.44 1.53 -12.13
N TYR A 142 0.42 1.44 -11.28
CA TYR A 142 0.24 2.40 -10.18
C TYR A 142 1.44 2.41 -9.23
N GLY A 143 1.92 1.24 -8.84
CA GLY A 143 3.13 1.07 -8.04
C GLY A 143 4.37 1.69 -8.69
N MET A 144 4.56 1.45 -9.99
CA MET A 144 5.66 2.03 -10.78
C MET A 144 5.55 3.55 -10.89
N ALA A 145 4.36 4.09 -11.13
CA ALA A 145 4.13 5.53 -11.20
C ALA A 145 4.46 6.21 -9.86
N ALA A 146 4.08 5.59 -8.74
CA ALA A 146 4.43 6.06 -7.40
C ALA A 146 5.96 6.02 -7.15
N ALA A 147 6.65 4.95 -7.55
CA ALA A 147 8.11 4.88 -7.47
C ALA A 147 8.79 5.96 -8.34
N GLY A 148 8.28 6.19 -9.55
CA GLY A 148 8.71 7.26 -10.44
C GLY A 148 8.52 8.65 -9.84
N LEU A 149 7.41 8.89 -9.15
CA LEU A 149 7.14 10.14 -8.43
C LEU A 149 8.15 10.36 -7.30
N VAL A 150 8.42 9.33 -6.49
CA VAL A 150 9.41 9.37 -5.41
C VAL A 150 10.81 9.69 -5.97
N TYR A 151 11.18 9.08 -7.11
CA TYR A 151 12.43 9.36 -7.80
C TYR A 151 12.48 10.80 -8.34
N ARG A 152 11.41 11.28 -8.98
CA ARG A 152 11.30 12.63 -9.54
C ARG A 152 11.42 13.72 -8.48
N TYR A 153 10.87 13.47 -7.29
CA TYR A 153 10.89 14.36 -6.12
C TYR A 153 11.92 13.93 -5.07
N ARG A 154 12.94 13.17 -5.46
CA ARG A 154 14.01 12.66 -4.56
C ARG A 154 14.67 13.74 -3.70
N ALA A 155 14.72 14.98 -4.17
CA ALA A 155 15.28 16.10 -3.41
C ALA A 155 14.46 16.42 -2.15
N GLU A 156 13.13 16.38 -2.24
CA GLU A 156 12.26 16.53 -1.07
C GLU A 156 12.33 15.27 -0.21
N MET A 157 12.28 14.08 -0.82
CA MET A 157 12.33 12.80 -0.09
C MET A 157 13.62 12.61 0.71
N LYS A 158 14.74 13.15 0.22
CA LYS A 158 16.02 13.18 0.96
C LYS A 158 16.00 14.00 2.24
N ARG A 159 14.99 14.86 2.46
CA ARG A 159 14.76 15.52 3.76
C ARG A 159 14.15 14.56 4.79
N TYR A 160 13.53 13.48 4.30
CA TYR A 160 12.87 12.44 5.08
C TYR A 160 13.66 11.12 5.01
N ARG A 161 15.00 11.17 5.19
CA ARG A 161 15.86 9.97 5.02
C ARG A 161 15.46 8.79 5.89
N ASN A 162 14.92 9.05 7.08
CA ASN A 162 14.46 8.00 7.99
C ASN A 162 13.18 7.30 7.49
N VAL A 163 12.42 7.94 6.60
CA VAL A 163 11.19 7.41 6.01
C VAL A 163 11.50 6.50 4.81
N LEU A 164 12.57 6.79 4.07
CA LEU A 164 12.91 6.06 2.84
C LEU A 164 13.03 4.53 3.01
N PRO A 165 13.68 3.99 4.06
CA PRO A 165 13.72 2.54 4.26
C PRO A 165 12.32 1.94 4.42
N LEU A 166 11.43 2.57 5.18
CA LEU A 166 10.06 2.10 5.35
C LEU A 166 9.31 2.16 4.03
N LEU A 167 9.43 3.27 3.28
CA LEU A 167 8.80 3.41 1.98
C LEU A 167 9.25 2.31 1.01
N LEU A 168 10.55 2.01 0.95
CA LEU A 168 11.11 0.94 0.13
C LEU A 168 10.60 -0.44 0.56
N THR A 169 10.51 -0.71 1.86
CA THR A 169 9.91 -1.94 2.36
C THR A 169 8.43 -2.05 1.96
N GLY A 170 7.68 -0.95 2.03
CA GLY A 170 6.28 -0.91 1.57
C GLY A 170 6.16 -1.23 0.08
N PHE A 171 7.00 -0.63 -0.76
CA PHE A 171 7.07 -0.96 -2.19
C PHE A 171 7.47 -2.41 -2.44
N ALA A 172 8.40 -2.97 -1.67
CA ALA A 172 8.80 -4.38 -1.82
C ALA A 172 7.62 -5.33 -1.56
N PHE A 173 6.82 -5.08 -0.52
CA PHE A 173 5.61 -5.85 -0.26
C PHE A 173 4.52 -5.63 -1.30
N LEU A 174 4.38 -4.40 -1.83
CA LEU A 174 3.46 -4.10 -2.92
C LEU A 174 3.83 -4.89 -4.18
N PHE A 175 5.08 -4.84 -4.62
CA PHE A 175 5.48 -5.62 -5.79
C PHE A 175 5.45 -7.13 -5.54
N ALA A 176 5.66 -7.57 -4.29
CA ALA A 176 5.47 -8.97 -3.93
C ALA A 176 4.00 -9.39 -4.04
N MET A 177 3.03 -8.56 -3.62
CA MET A 177 1.60 -8.88 -3.78
C MET A 177 1.23 -8.98 -5.26
N VAL A 178 1.57 -7.98 -6.08
CA VAL A 178 1.31 -8.02 -7.54
C VAL A 178 1.95 -9.24 -8.20
N PHE A 179 3.15 -9.63 -7.76
CA PHE A 179 3.80 -10.83 -8.27
C PHE A 179 3.08 -12.13 -7.87
N LEU A 180 2.58 -12.21 -6.64
CA LEU A 180 1.82 -13.37 -6.18
C LEU A 180 0.49 -13.49 -6.94
N ASP A 181 -0.18 -12.37 -7.15
CA ASP A 181 -1.43 -12.27 -7.90
C ASP A 181 -1.28 -12.75 -9.36
N LEU A 182 -0.23 -12.27 -10.04
CA LEU A 182 0.15 -12.76 -11.38
C LEU A 182 0.42 -14.28 -11.43
N LEU A 183 0.85 -14.89 -10.31
CA LEU A 183 1.07 -16.33 -10.19
C LEU A 183 -0.22 -17.10 -9.87
N THR A 184 -1.15 -16.52 -9.10
CA THR A 184 -2.41 -17.16 -8.67
C THR A 184 -3.49 -17.11 -9.75
N ASN A 185 -3.44 -16.12 -10.64
CA ASN A 185 -4.35 -15.95 -11.78
C ASN A 185 -4.25 -17.01 -12.90
N ARG A 186 -3.53 -18.12 -12.68
CA ARG A 186 -3.62 -19.33 -13.53
C ARG A 186 -3.79 -20.62 -12.73
N PRO A 187 -5.04 -20.96 -12.33
CA PRO A 187 -5.31 -22.24 -11.68
C PRO A 187 -4.85 -23.43 -12.54
N ASP A 188 -4.93 -23.30 -13.87
CA ASP A 188 -4.61 -24.37 -14.82
C ASP A 188 -3.14 -24.79 -14.77
N ILE A 189 -2.21 -23.84 -14.57
CA ILE A 189 -0.77 -24.13 -14.53
C ILE A 189 -0.43 -24.88 -13.25
N LEU A 190 -0.97 -24.42 -12.11
CA LEU A 190 -0.74 -25.06 -10.81
C LEU A 190 -1.41 -26.45 -10.77
N ALA A 191 -2.63 -26.57 -11.28
CA ALA A 191 -3.34 -27.84 -11.39
C ALA A 191 -2.64 -28.81 -12.34
N PHE A 192 -2.08 -28.32 -13.46
CA PHE A 192 -1.29 -29.13 -14.40
C PHE A 192 0.02 -29.62 -13.79
N LEU A 193 0.74 -28.78 -13.05
CA LEU A 193 2.06 -29.12 -12.49
C LEU A 193 1.98 -29.98 -11.23
N LEU A 194 0.97 -29.76 -10.36
CA LEU A 194 0.89 -30.36 -9.02
C LEU A 194 -0.27 -31.35 -8.87
N GLY A 195 -1.17 -31.43 -9.85
CA GLY A 195 -2.46 -32.12 -9.73
C GLY A 195 -3.55 -31.23 -9.12
N MET A 196 -4.82 -31.59 -9.34
CA MET A 196 -5.96 -30.73 -8.96
C MET A 196 -6.00 -30.42 -7.45
N ASP A 197 -5.83 -31.42 -6.59
CA ASP A 197 -5.95 -31.23 -5.13
C ASP A 197 -4.83 -30.35 -4.57
N MET A 198 -3.58 -30.62 -4.94
CA MET A 198 -2.43 -29.83 -4.49
C MET A 198 -2.40 -28.45 -5.15
N GLY A 199 -2.87 -28.33 -6.39
CA GLY A 199 -3.03 -27.05 -7.09
C GLY A 199 -4.00 -26.13 -6.36
N LEU A 200 -5.15 -26.65 -5.91
CA LEU A 200 -6.15 -25.89 -5.15
C LEU A 200 -5.61 -25.42 -3.80
N ILE A 201 -4.90 -26.29 -3.07
CA ILE A 201 -4.26 -25.95 -1.79
C ILE A 201 -3.21 -24.85 -2.01
N MET A 202 -2.35 -25.01 -3.02
CA MET A 202 -1.31 -24.03 -3.32
C MET A 202 -1.90 -22.67 -3.71
N GLN A 203 -2.91 -22.65 -4.58
CA GLN A 203 -3.58 -21.42 -4.98
C GLN A 203 -4.23 -20.71 -3.77
N THR A 204 -4.83 -21.47 -2.86
CA THR A 204 -5.42 -20.90 -1.62
C THR A 204 -4.33 -20.33 -0.71
N ALA A 205 -3.21 -21.04 -0.53
CA ALA A 205 -2.09 -20.56 0.27
C ALA A 205 -1.44 -19.30 -0.32
N LEU A 206 -1.31 -19.23 -1.64
CA LEU A 206 -0.78 -18.06 -2.33
C LEU A 206 -1.72 -16.85 -2.21
N GLY A 207 -3.03 -17.02 -2.35
CA GLY A 207 -4.01 -15.93 -2.12
C GLY A 207 -3.98 -15.40 -0.69
N VAL A 208 -3.85 -16.27 0.32
CA VAL A 208 -3.65 -15.83 1.72
C VAL A 208 -2.35 -15.03 1.87
N LEU A 209 -1.27 -15.47 1.22
CA LEU A 209 0.02 -14.79 1.27
C LEU A 209 -0.02 -13.42 0.58
N GLU A 210 -0.72 -13.33 -0.55
CA GLU A 210 -0.96 -12.11 -1.31
C GLU A 210 -1.67 -11.05 -0.44
N GLU A 211 -2.79 -11.44 0.18
CA GLU A 211 -3.57 -10.59 1.09
C GLU A 211 -2.76 -10.14 2.31
N PHE A 212 -1.93 -11.04 2.86
CA PHE A 212 -0.98 -10.70 3.92
C PHE A 212 0.07 -9.69 3.44
N CYS A 213 0.61 -9.84 2.23
CA CYS A 213 1.54 -8.88 1.62
C CYS A 213 0.87 -7.52 1.41
N LYS A 214 -0.39 -7.47 0.95
CA LYS A 214 -1.18 -6.23 0.80
C LYS A 214 -1.35 -5.48 2.12
N LEU A 215 -1.81 -6.15 3.17
CA LEU A 215 -1.98 -5.53 4.50
C LEU A 215 -0.65 -5.07 5.10
N THR A 216 0.42 -5.85 4.88
CA THR A 216 1.77 -5.50 5.34
C THR A 216 2.30 -4.26 4.61
N ALA A 217 2.14 -4.19 3.28
CA ALA A 217 2.49 -3.01 2.50
C ALA A 217 1.78 -1.76 3.01
N CYS A 218 0.45 -1.84 3.19
CA CYS A 218 -0.36 -0.75 3.73
C CYS A 218 0.13 -0.29 5.11
N THR A 219 0.42 -1.23 6.00
CA THR A 219 0.91 -0.93 7.36
C THR A 219 2.25 -0.21 7.35
N VAL A 220 3.18 -0.70 6.53
CA VAL A 220 4.50 -0.09 6.39
C VAL A 220 4.36 1.31 5.78
N PHE A 221 3.48 1.50 4.80
CA PHE A 221 3.19 2.82 4.26
C PHE A 221 2.59 3.75 5.34
N VAL A 222 1.58 3.33 6.11
CA VAL A 222 1.03 4.11 7.23
C VAL A 222 2.14 4.54 8.19
N GLY A 223 3.01 3.62 8.60
CA GLY A 223 4.14 3.95 9.48
C GLY A 223 5.12 4.95 8.85
N SER A 224 5.42 4.79 7.56
CA SER A 224 6.31 5.68 6.82
C SER A 224 5.73 7.11 6.70
N LEU A 225 4.45 7.25 6.35
CA LEU A 225 3.78 8.54 6.23
C LEU A 225 3.50 9.18 7.59
N TYR A 226 3.23 8.38 8.63
CA TYR A 226 3.16 8.87 10.01
C TYR A 226 4.49 9.50 10.44
N GLN A 227 5.61 8.83 10.17
CA GLN A 227 6.94 9.36 10.46
C GLN A 227 7.24 10.62 9.64
N ALA A 228 6.86 10.65 8.36
CA ALA A 228 6.97 11.84 7.52
C ALA A 228 6.17 13.01 8.10
N PHE A 229 4.93 12.76 8.52
CA PHE A 229 4.05 13.76 9.13
C PHE A 229 4.65 14.38 10.38
N ARG A 230 5.24 13.57 11.27
CA ARG A 230 5.92 14.05 12.48
C ARG A 230 7.18 14.84 12.15
N THR A 231 8.00 14.35 11.22
CA THR A 231 9.21 15.03 10.74
C THR A 231 8.87 16.37 10.05
N ALA A 232 7.74 16.47 9.36
CA ALA A 232 7.33 17.72 8.71
C ALA A 232 7.12 18.87 9.70
N LYS A 233 6.71 18.57 10.94
CA LYS A 233 6.56 19.57 12.00
C LYS A 233 7.89 20.19 12.39
N SER A 234 8.95 19.38 12.54
CA SER A 234 10.27 19.89 12.92
C SER A 234 10.91 20.69 11.78
N ILE A 235 10.80 20.22 10.54
CA ILE A 235 11.31 20.93 9.36
C ILE A 235 10.61 22.29 9.18
N ALA A 236 9.31 22.38 9.47
CA ALA A 236 8.62 23.66 9.40
C ALA A 236 9.18 24.67 10.40
N LEU A 237 9.59 24.24 11.59
CA LEU A 237 10.11 25.16 12.63
C LEU A 237 11.52 25.70 12.34
N ASP A 238 12.26 25.08 11.42
CA ASP A 238 13.58 25.52 10.98
C ASP A 238 13.64 25.65 9.44
N PRO A 239 13.00 26.69 8.88
CA PRO A 239 13.09 26.97 7.46
C PRO A 239 14.52 27.44 7.17
N ALA A 240 15.31 26.55 6.55
CA ALA A 240 16.61 26.89 5.97
C ALA A 240 16.53 28.15 5.08
#